data_AF-A0A940JAL7-F1
#
_entry.id   AF-A0A940JAL7-F1
#
_cell.length_a   1.000
_cell.length_b   1.000
_cell.length_c   1.000
_cell.angle_alpha   90.00
_cell.angle_beta   90.00
_cell.angle_gamma   90.00
#
_symmetry.space_group_name_H-M   'P 1'
#
loop_
_entity.id
_entity.type
_entity.pdbx_description
1 polymer ?
#
loop_
_entity_poly.entity_id
_entity_poly.type
_entity_poly.pdbx_seq_one_letter_code
_entity_poly.pdbx_strand_id
1 'polypeptide(L)' 'MELITQYFTEFTPVQLKQFQELEGLYKDWNSKINVISRKDEEQLYEKHILHSLSIAAVFDLKSGMNI' A
#
# COMPACT_ATOMS: atom_id res chain seq x y z
N MET A 1 5.65 6.21 -4.47
CA MET A 1 6.71 5.44 -3.75
C MET A 1 7.44 6.24 -2.69
N GLU A 2 7.93 7.44 -2.99
CA GLU A 2 8.75 8.24 -2.06
C GLU A 2 8.12 8.38 -0.66
N LEU A 3 6.80 8.58 -0.59
CA LEU A 3 6.06 8.71 0.66
C LEU A 3 6.21 7.51 1.60
N ILE A 4 6.13 6.28 1.10
CA ILE A 4 6.21 5.09 1.97
C ILE A 4 7.64 4.92 2.48
N THR A 5 8.63 5.14 1.61
CA THR A 5 10.05 4.97 1.94
C THR A 5 10.60 6.02 2.91
N GLN A 6 9.87 7.11 3.14
CA GLN A 6 10.20 8.07 4.21
C GLN A 6 9.95 7.50 5.62
N TYR A 7 9.00 6.57 5.75
CA TYR A 7 8.61 5.99 7.04
C TYR A 7 9.10 4.55 7.22
N PHE A 8 9.23 3.79 6.12
CA PHE A 8 9.62 2.38 6.13
C PHE A 8 10.81 2.16 5.18
N THR A 9 11.97 1.82 5.74
CA THR A 9 13.22 1.64 4.97
C THR A 9 13.54 0.18 4.66
N GLU A 10 12.99 -0.74 5.44
CA GLU A 10 13.38 -2.16 5.46
C GLU A 10 12.61 -3.01 4.42
N PHE A 11 12.45 -2.50 3.20
CA PHE A 11 11.81 -3.27 2.12
C PHE A 11 12.83 -4.01 1.26
N THR A 12 12.51 -5.27 0.95
CA THR A 12 13.24 -6.01 -0.07
C THR A 12 13.02 -5.39 -1.46
N PRO A 13 13.93 -5.63 -2.43
CA PRO A 13 13.74 -5.17 -3.81
C PRO A 13 12.43 -5.63 -4.45
N VAL A 14 11.97 -6.84 -4.10
CA VAL A 14 10.71 -7.39 -4.59
C VAL A 14 9.51 -6.62 -4.02
N GLN A 15 9.51 -6.31 -2.72
CA GLN A 15 8.45 -5.51 -2.11
C GLN A 15 8.39 -4.10 -2.70
N LEU A 16 9.55 -3.45 -2.91
CA LEU A 16 9.60 -2.13 -3.56
C LEU A 16 8.97 -2.16 -4.95
N LYS A 17 9.31 -3.18 -5.75
CA LYS A 17 8.70 -3.39 -7.07
C LYS A 17 7.18 -3.59 -6.97
N GLN A 18 6.72 -4.41 -6.03
CA GLN A 18 5.30 -4.64 -5.81
C GLN A 18 4.56 -3.33 -5.46
N PHE A 19 5.11 -2.52 -4.54
CA PHE A 19 4.50 -1.22 -4.21
C PHE A 19 4.48 -0.24 -5.40
N GLN A 20 5.49 -0.28 -6.28
CA GLN A 20 5.51 0.53 -7.51
C GLN A 20 4.41 0.12 -8.50
N GLU A 21 4.06 -1.17 -8.55
CA GLU A 21 3.01 -1.69 -9.45
C GLU A 21 1.59 -1.35 -8.97
N LEU A 22 1.39 -1.10 -7.67
CA LEU A 22 0.06 -0.91 -7.08
C LEU A 22 -0.74 0.21 -7.73
N GLU A 23 -0.15 1.37 -8.04
CA GLU A 23 -0.91 2.49 -8.61
C GLU A 23 -1.55 2.12 -9.95
N GLY A 24 -0.78 1.51 -10.86
CA GLY A 24 -1.29 1.07 -12.15
C GLY A 24 -2.36 -0.01 -12.01
N LEU A 25 -2.15 -0.98 -11.12
CA LEU A 25 -3.12 -2.05 -10.84
C LEU A 25 -4.43 -1.49 -10.26
N TYR A 26 -4.36 -0.60 -9.28
CA TYR A 26 -5.55 0.01 -8.69
C TYR A 26 -6.30 0.86 -9.71
N LYS A 27 -5.63 1.66 -10.54
CA LYS A 27 -6.28 2.45 -11.60
C LYS A 27 -6.99 1.55 -12.62
N ASP A 28 -6.31 0.51 -13.12
CA ASP A 28 -6.90 -0.44 -14.06
C ASP A 28 -8.15 -1.12 -13.47
N TRP A 29 -8.06 -1.61 -12.23
CA TRP A 29 -9.20 -2.24 -11.59
C TRP A 29 -10.31 -1.27 -11.24
N ASN A 30 -10.00 -0.05 -10.77
CA ASN A 30 -11.00 0.95 -10.41
C ASN A 30 -11.80 1.46 -11.63
N SER A 31 -11.20 1.34 -12.84
CA SER A 31 -11.89 1.59 -14.11
C SER A 31 -12.93 0.52 -14.46
N LYS A 32 -12.77 -0.70 -13.95
CA LYS A 32 -13.64 -1.86 -14.24
C LYS A 32 -14.71 -2.05 -13.17
N ILE A 33 -14.32 -1.95 -11.90
CA ILE A 33 -15.19 -2.10 -10.73
C ILE A 33 -14.78 -1.11 -9.65
N ASN A 34 -15.71 -0.68 -8.80
CA ASN A 34 -15.38 0.25 -7.72
C ASN A 34 -14.58 -0.47 -6.61
N VAL A 35 -13.26 -0.31 -6.62
CA VAL A 35 -12.35 -0.89 -5.61
C VAL A 35 -12.10 0.11 -4.48
N ILE A 36 -11.88 1.37 -4.85
CA ILE A 36 -11.69 2.48 -3.92
C ILE A 36 -12.48 3.70 -4.41
N SER A 37 -12.79 4.58 -3.46
CA SER A 37 -13.37 5.89 -3.76
C SER A 37 -12.58 6.60 -4.85
N ARG A 38 -13.25 7.03 -5.93
CA ARG A 38 -12.64 7.80 -7.03
C ARG A 38 -12.00 9.10 -6.58
N LYS A 39 -12.43 9.65 -5.44
CA LYS A 39 -11.82 10.86 -4.84
C LYS A 39 -10.44 10.57 -4.23
N ASP A 40 -10.15 9.31 -3.94
CA ASP A 40 -8.95 8.87 -3.24
C ASP A 40 -7.96 8.14 -4.17
N GLU A 41 -8.32 7.94 -5.44
CA GLU A 41 -7.50 7.24 -6.43
C GLU A 41 -6.12 7.89 -6.64
N GLU A 42 -6.07 9.22 -6.72
CA GLU A 42 -4.81 9.98 -6.82
C GLU A 42 -4.01 9.98 -5.50
N GLN A 43 -4.65 9.66 -4.38
CA GLN A 43 -4.07 9.63 -3.04
C GLN A 43 -3.88 8.20 -2.52
N LEU A 44 -3.84 7.20 -3.42
CA LEU A 44 -3.74 5.77 -3.08
C LEU A 44 -2.65 5.48 -2.05
N TYR A 45 -1.45 5.99 -2.27
CA TYR A 45 -0.30 5.72 -1.42
C TYR A 45 -0.48 6.27 0.01
N GLU A 46 -1.06 7.45 0.17
CA GLU A 46 -1.26 8.08 1.48
C GLU A 46 -2.46 7.49 2.21
N LYS A 47 -3.62 7.46 1.54
CA LYS A 47 -4.89 7.13 2.20
C LYS A 47 -5.14 5.65 2.39
N HIS A 48 -4.59 4.81 1.51
CA HIS A 48 -4.81 3.37 1.56
C HIS A 48 -3.54 2.64 2.01
N ILE A 49 -2.44 2.79 1.29
CA ILE A 49 -1.26 1.96 1.53
C ILE A 49 -0.57 2.35 2.85
N LEU A 50 -0.22 3.63 3.02
CA LEU A 50 0.43 4.10 4.24
C LEU A 50 -0.47 3.92 5.47
N HIS A 51 -1.78 4.14 5.32
CA HIS A 51 -2.76 3.85 6.36
C HIS A 51 -2.72 2.37 6.79
N SER A 52 -2.72 1.42 5.85
CA SER A 52 -2.60 -0.01 6.17
C SER A 52 -1.25 -0.35 6.82
N LEU A 53 -0.15 0.22 6.32
CA LEU A 53 1.19 0.00 6.87
C LEU A 53 1.36 0.54 8.30
N SER A 54 0.54 1.52 8.72
CA SER A 54 0.57 2.05 10.08
C SER A 54 0.34 0.97 11.15
N ILE A 55 -0.42 -0.10 10.81
CA ILE A 55 -0.61 -1.26 11.69
C ILE A 55 0.73 -1.95 11.94
N ALA A 56 1.52 -2.18 10.88
CA ALA A 56 2.83 -2.82 11.00
C ALA A 56 3.87 -1.92 11.71
N ALA A 57 3.67 -0.60 11.76
CA ALA A 57 4.55 0.30 12.51
C ALA A 57 4.34 0.21 14.04
N VAL A 58 3.14 -0.18 14.48
CA VAL A 58 2.78 -0.24 15.91
C VAL A 58 2.65 -1.66 16.44
N PHE A 59 2.52 -2.65 15.56
CA PHE A 59 2.25 -4.02 15.91
C PHE A 59 3.20 -4.99 15.18
N ASP A 60 3.87 -5.84 15.95
CA ASP A 60 4.76 -6.88 15.43
C ASP A 60 3.93 -8.06 14.87
N LEU A 61 3.78 -8.10 13.55
CA LEU A 61 3.09 -9.16 12.82
C LEU A 61 3.95 -10.43 12.76
N LYS A 62 3.74 -11.33 13.71
CA LYS A 62 4.49 -12.60 13.77
C LYS A 62 4.04 -13.59 12.71
N SER A 63 5.00 -14.40 12.24
CA SER A 63 4.71 -15.48 11.30
C SER A 63 3.67 -16.45 11.89
N GLY A 64 2.67 -16.81 11.08
CA GLY A 64 1.57 -17.70 11.46
C GLY A 64 0.46 -17.05 12.30
N MET A 65 0.50 -15.73 12.52
CA MET A 65 -0.54 -15.01 13.22
C MET A 65 -1.80 -14.90 12.36
N ASN A 66 -2.95 -15.28 12.93
CA ASN A 66 -4.27 -15.03 12.34
C ASN A 66 -4.85 -13.79 13.01
N ILE A 67 -5.35 -12.87 12.20
CA ILE A 67 -6.06 -11.65 12.64
C ILE A 67 -7.56 -11.91 12.53
#